data_AF-A0A179RQL4-F1
#
_entry.id   AF-A0A179RQL4-F1
#
_cell.length_a   1.000
_cell.length_b   1.000
_cell.length_c   1.000
_cell.angle_alpha   90.00
_cell.angle_beta   90.00
_cell.angle_gamma   90.00
#
_symmetry.space_group_name_H-M   'P 1'
#
loop_
_entity.id
_entity.type
_entity.pdbx_description
1 polymer ?
#
loop_
_entity_poly.entity_id
_entity_poly.type
_entity_poly.pdbx_seq_one_letter_code
_entity_poly.pdbx_strand_id
1 'polypeptide(L)'
;MIRIALRLTLLAASAGLAACASRGPVTTGSTYPMTVPERHPIVLSDSPRNLDVFVTGTGHIDPRQADDVDGFLTEYRRYGRGVLVLEVPRGSQVAGGAVGRTLERLRARALARGVGPREIVVAPYPVADAAVSAPVRLSFQRMQAKVAGACGLWPQDLGVTNAGFNTRNEPYWNFGCAMQSNVASQVADPVDLVRGRQEGRIDTVIRTQNLIDLRTGKDPSTTWKQDGRASVKNQVAQ
;
A
#
# COMPACT_ATOMS: atom_id res chain seq x y z
N MET A 1 -28.43 -46.61 54.20
CA MET A 1 -27.19 -45.96 53.70
C MET A 1 -27.04 -46.06 52.18
N ILE A 2 -27.24 -47.24 51.57
CA ILE A 2 -27.12 -47.47 50.10
C ILE A 2 -28.04 -46.57 49.24
N ARG A 3 -29.28 -46.33 49.66
CA ARG A 3 -30.23 -45.47 48.90
C ARG A 3 -29.85 -43.98 48.88
N ILE A 4 -29.08 -43.51 49.87
CA ILE A 4 -28.63 -42.12 49.95
C ILE A 4 -27.39 -41.93 49.06
N ALA A 5 -26.47 -42.89 49.05
CA ALA A 5 -25.31 -42.91 48.17
C ALA A 5 -25.71 -42.97 46.67
N LEU A 6 -26.75 -43.73 46.33
CA LEU A 6 -27.27 -43.79 44.95
C LEU A 6 -27.91 -42.46 44.50
N ARG A 7 -28.59 -41.75 45.41
CA ARG A 7 -29.20 -40.44 45.10
C ARG A 7 -28.13 -39.35 44.92
N LEU A 8 -27.06 -39.37 45.73
CA LEU A 8 -25.93 -38.45 45.61
C LEU A 8 -25.13 -38.65 44.32
N THR A 9 -24.93 -39.91 43.90
CA THR A 9 -24.25 -40.22 42.64
C THR A 9 -25.06 -39.82 41.41
N LEU A 10 -26.39 -40.01 41.43
CA LEU A 10 -27.27 -39.49 40.37
C LEU A 10 -27.30 -37.95 40.32
N LEU A 11 -27.29 -37.26 41.47
CA LEU A 11 -27.25 -35.81 41.50
C LEU A 11 -25.92 -35.26 40.95
N ALA A 12 -24.80 -35.87 41.34
CA ALA A 12 -23.47 -35.50 40.85
C ALA A 12 -23.32 -35.76 39.35
N ALA A 13 -23.87 -36.88 38.84
CA ALA A 13 -23.90 -37.16 37.41
C ALA A 13 -24.73 -36.12 36.64
N SER A 14 -25.88 -35.69 37.17
CA SER A 14 -26.72 -34.68 36.51
C SER A 14 -26.08 -33.28 36.47
N ALA A 15 -25.30 -32.91 37.49
CA ALA A 15 -24.55 -31.64 37.52
C ALA A 15 -23.43 -31.60 36.46
N GLY A 16 -22.82 -32.75 36.14
CA GLY A 16 -21.80 -32.87 35.09
C GLY A 16 -22.35 -32.63 33.67
N LEU A 17 -23.61 -32.98 33.41
CA LEU A 17 -24.24 -32.76 32.09
C LEU A 17 -24.63 -31.28 31.86
N ALA A 18 -24.92 -30.51 32.92
CA ALA A 18 -25.24 -29.09 32.78
C ALA A 18 -24.01 -28.22 32.41
N ALA A 19 -22.79 -28.69 32.69
CA ALA A 19 -21.56 -27.96 32.40
C ALA A 19 -21.23 -27.86 30.90
N CYS A 20 -21.76 -28.75 30.06
CA CYS A 20 -21.57 -28.70 28.60
C CYS A 20 -22.57 -27.78 27.89
N ALA A 21 -23.51 -27.16 28.61
CA ALA A 21 -24.52 -26.24 28.05
C ALA A 21 -24.17 -24.76 28.20
N SER A 22 -22.97 -24.42 28.70
CA SER A 22 -22.46 -23.05 28.73
C SER A 22 -22.03 -22.58 27.34
N ARG A 23 -23.00 -22.42 26.45
CA ARG A 23 -22.82 -21.54 25.29
C ARG A 23 -22.69 -20.13 25.86
N GLY A 24 -21.45 -19.66 26.02
CA GLY A 24 -21.18 -18.26 26.37
C GLY A 24 -21.98 -17.34 25.45
N PRO A 25 -22.41 -16.16 25.93
CA PRO A 25 -23.22 -15.24 25.14
C PRO A 25 -22.53 -14.99 23.81
N VAL A 26 -23.17 -15.46 22.72
CA VAL A 26 -22.75 -15.11 21.37
C VAL A 26 -23.12 -13.64 21.22
N THR A 27 -22.14 -12.76 21.37
CA THR A 27 -22.30 -11.31 21.20
C THR A 27 -22.53 -11.03 19.72
N THR A 28 -23.76 -11.20 19.23
CA THR A 28 -24.16 -11.00 17.83
C THR A 28 -24.40 -9.53 17.47
N GLY A 29 -23.55 -8.62 17.97
CA GLY A 29 -23.65 -7.18 17.70
C GLY A 29 -22.57 -6.63 16.76
N SER A 30 -21.39 -7.25 16.75
CA SER A 30 -20.35 -7.02 15.75
C SER A 30 -19.72 -8.37 15.43
N THR A 31 -19.71 -8.75 14.15
CA THR A 31 -18.91 -9.89 13.69
C THR A 31 -17.45 -9.56 13.96
N TYR A 32 -16.80 -10.33 14.85
CA TYR A 32 -15.37 -10.20 15.08
C TYR A 32 -14.63 -10.47 13.77
N PRO A 33 -13.71 -9.59 13.32
CA PRO A 33 -13.04 -9.77 12.04
C PRO A 33 -12.11 -10.99 12.09
N MET A 34 -12.40 -11.99 11.26
CA MET A 34 -11.71 -13.28 11.27
C MET A 34 -10.60 -13.33 10.23
N THR A 35 -10.78 -12.62 9.12
CA THR A 35 -9.87 -12.64 7.99
C THR A 35 -8.95 -11.42 7.97
N VAL A 36 -7.79 -11.55 7.31
CA VAL A 36 -6.84 -10.44 7.14
C VAL A 36 -7.46 -9.22 6.46
N PRO A 37 -8.27 -9.35 5.38
CA PRO A 37 -8.92 -8.18 4.77
C PRO A 37 -9.96 -7.50 5.67
N GLU A 38 -10.61 -8.23 6.56
CA GLU A 38 -11.56 -7.64 7.53
C GLU A 38 -10.83 -6.88 8.65
N ARG A 39 -9.69 -7.41 9.14
CA ARG A 39 -8.88 -6.76 10.19
C ARG A 39 -8.09 -5.57 9.68
N HIS A 40 -7.47 -5.75 8.51
CA HIS A 40 -6.55 -4.80 7.87
C HIS A 40 -7.03 -4.49 6.45
N PRO A 41 -8.21 -3.84 6.30
CA PRO A 41 -8.73 -3.50 4.99
C PRO A 41 -7.83 -2.45 4.32
N ILE A 42 -7.54 -2.68 3.04
CA ILE A 42 -6.93 -1.66 2.20
C ILE A 42 -8.03 -0.69 1.78
N VAL A 43 -7.87 0.57 2.18
CA VAL A 43 -8.79 1.66 1.88
C VAL A 43 -8.14 2.65 0.93
N LEU A 44 -8.98 3.30 0.12
CA LEU A 44 -8.55 4.36 -0.78
C LEU A 44 -8.81 5.70 -0.12
N SER A 45 -7.79 6.55 -0.07
CA SER A 45 -7.94 7.92 0.41
C SER A 45 -7.12 8.88 -0.42
N ASP A 46 -7.63 10.10 -0.62
CA ASP A 46 -6.80 11.19 -1.11
C ASP A 46 -5.81 11.61 -0.03
N SER A 47 -4.53 11.57 -0.39
CA SER A 47 -3.42 11.89 0.51
C SER A 47 -2.36 12.69 -0.27
N PRO A 48 -1.65 13.62 0.38
CA PRO A 48 -0.57 14.35 -0.25
C PRO A 48 0.56 13.40 -0.65
N ARG A 49 1.11 13.61 -1.85
CA ARG A 49 2.39 13.04 -2.29
C ARG A 49 3.42 14.15 -2.26
N ASN A 50 4.49 13.95 -1.50
CA ASN A 50 5.53 14.96 -1.27
C ASN A 50 6.87 14.53 -1.88
N LEU A 51 7.66 15.52 -2.31
CA LEU A 51 9.06 15.38 -2.68
C LEU A 51 9.82 16.58 -2.13
N ASP A 52 10.84 16.32 -1.31
CA ASP A 52 11.71 17.37 -0.78
C ASP A 52 12.92 17.54 -1.69
N VAL A 53 13.16 18.76 -2.16
CA VAL A 53 14.30 19.14 -3.01
C VAL A 53 15.26 19.98 -2.17
N PHE A 54 16.40 19.40 -1.84
CA PHE A 54 17.44 20.08 -1.08
C PHE A 54 18.14 21.13 -1.94
N VAL A 55 18.32 22.32 -1.36
CA VAL A 55 18.97 23.46 -2.02
C VAL A 55 20.48 23.34 -1.78
N THR A 56 21.24 23.18 -2.85
CA THR A 56 22.70 23.04 -2.79
C THR A 56 23.42 24.25 -3.36
N GLY A 57 24.55 24.61 -2.76
CA GLY A 57 25.44 25.70 -3.20
C GLY A 57 24.68 27.01 -3.49
N THR A 58 24.80 27.49 -4.72
CA THR A 58 24.12 28.72 -5.17
C THR A 58 22.67 28.51 -5.59
N GLY A 59 22.01 27.38 -5.34
CA GLY A 59 20.64 27.14 -5.82
C GLY A 59 20.61 26.40 -7.16
N HIS A 60 21.38 25.32 -7.21
CA HIS A 60 21.28 24.33 -8.27
C HIS A 60 20.43 23.14 -7.80
N ILE A 61 19.95 22.36 -8.77
CA ILE A 61 19.34 21.05 -8.54
C ILE A 61 20.38 20.07 -9.07
N ASP A 62 20.88 19.16 -8.25
CA ASP A 62 21.80 18.14 -8.72
C ASP A 62 21.09 17.17 -9.69
N PRO A 63 21.84 16.43 -10.52
CA PRO A 63 21.24 15.56 -11.53
C PRO A 63 20.28 14.51 -10.96
N ARG A 64 20.55 13.97 -9.76
CA ARG A 64 19.68 12.96 -9.14
C ARG A 64 18.36 13.59 -8.68
N GLN A 65 18.41 14.72 -7.97
CA GLN A 65 17.19 15.43 -7.59
C GLN A 65 16.41 15.93 -8.81
N ALA A 66 17.10 16.25 -9.91
CA ALA A 66 16.46 16.61 -11.16
C ALA A 66 15.65 15.44 -11.76
N ASP A 67 16.21 14.23 -11.76
CA ASP A 67 15.50 13.02 -12.19
C ASP A 67 14.31 12.71 -11.27
N ASP A 68 14.48 12.86 -9.96
CA ASP A 68 13.41 12.69 -8.97
C ASP A 68 12.25 13.67 -9.21
N VAL A 69 12.57 14.94 -9.49
CA VAL A 69 11.59 15.97 -9.84
C VAL A 69 10.88 15.64 -11.16
N ASP A 70 11.61 15.21 -12.19
CA ASP A 70 11.01 14.88 -13.49
C ASP A 70 10.10 13.65 -13.39
N GLY A 71 10.44 12.68 -12.54
CA GLY A 71 9.60 11.54 -12.19
C GLY A 71 8.35 11.96 -11.42
N PHE A 72 8.51 12.81 -10.40
CA PHE A 72 7.40 13.34 -9.61
C PHE A 72 6.41 14.17 -10.44
N LEU A 73 6.91 15.00 -11.36
CA LEU A 73 6.07 15.77 -12.28
C LEU A 73 5.33 14.85 -13.26
N THR A 74 5.94 13.75 -13.70
CA THR A 74 5.27 12.73 -14.52
C THR A 74 4.13 12.07 -13.75
N GLU A 75 4.35 11.78 -12.47
CA GLU A 75 3.32 11.25 -11.58
C GLU A 75 2.17 12.24 -11.38
N TYR A 76 2.49 13.53 -11.15
CA TYR A 76 1.50 14.59 -11.05
C TYR A 76 0.64 14.71 -12.31
N ARG A 77 1.25 14.68 -13.50
CA ARG A 77 0.51 14.71 -14.77
C ARG A 77 -0.42 13.50 -14.96
N ARG A 78 -0.10 12.36 -14.36
CA ARG A 78 -0.84 11.11 -14.53
C ARG A 78 -1.94 10.89 -13.49
N TYR A 79 -1.65 11.22 -12.23
CA TYR A 79 -2.49 10.89 -11.07
C TYR A 79 -2.80 12.08 -10.18
N GLY A 80 -2.24 13.26 -10.48
CA GLY A 80 -2.42 14.46 -9.69
C GLY A 80 -3.85 14.97 -9.70
N ARG A 81 -4.31 15.37 -8.53
CA ARG A 81 -5.59 16.03 -8.28
C ARG A 81 -5.29 17.41 -7.71
N GLY A 82 -5.92 18.44 -8.28
CA GLY A 82 -5.73 19.82 -7.86
C GLY A 82 -4.38 20.40 -8.30
N VAL A 83 -3.84 21.28 -7.47
CA VAL A 83 -2.64 22.07 -7.79
C VAL A 83 -1.35 21.38 -7.36
N LEU A 84 -0.26 21.70 -8.06
CA LEU A 84 1.11 21.44 -7.63
C LEU A 84 1.53 22.57 -6.68
N VAL A 85 1.76 22.25 -5.42
CA VAL A 85 2.22 23.20 -4.41
C VAL A 85 3.74 23.12 -4.28
N LEU A 86 4.41 24.26 -4.36
CA LEU A 86 5.83 24.40 -4.04
C LEU A 86 5.93 25.19 -2.73
N GLU A 87 6.25 24.49 -1.65
CA GLU A 87 6.46 25.07 -0.35
C GLU A 87 7.93 25.51 -0.22
N VAL A 88 8.12 26.79 0.05
CA VAL A 88 9.43 27.45 0.00
C VAL A 88 9.82 27.88 1.41
N PRO A 89 11.00 27.46 1.89
CA PRO A 89 11.46 27.84 3.22
C PRO A 89 11.71 29.34 3.31
N ARG A 90 11.26 29.94 4.41
CA ARG A 90 11.51 31.34 4.77
C ARG A 90 12.05 31.42 6.20
N GLY A 91 13.01 32.32 6.39
CA GLY A 91 13.63 32.58 7.69
C GLY A 91 14.88 33.44 7.52
N SER A 92 15.33 34.09 8.59
CA SER A 92 16.54 34.92 8.58
C SER A 92 17.82 34.13 8.29
N GLN A 93 17.84 32.85 8.67
CA GLN A 93 18.97 31.94 8.50
C GLN A 93 18.89 31.12 7.20
N VAL A 94 17.85 31.31 6.39
CA VAL A 94 17.68 30.59 5.12
C VAL A 94 18.38 31.35 3.99
N ALA A 95 19.14 30.63 3.15
CA ALA A 95 19.79 31.20 1.97
C ALA A 95 18.78 31.58 0.86
N GLY A 96 18.01 32.64 1.09
CA GLY A 96 16.87 33.03 0.25
C GLY A 96 17.19 33.20 -1.23
N GLY A 97 18.39 33.68 -1.58
CA GLY A 97 18.84 33.79 -2.97
C GLY A 97 19.05 32.44 -3.66
N ALA A 98 19.58 31.44 -2.95
CA ALA A 98 19.74 30.08 -3.48
C ALA A 98 18.38 29.40 -3.61
N VAL A 99 17.53 29.52 -2.58
CA VAL A 99 16.16 29.00 -2.58
C VAL A 99 15.34 29.57 -3.74
N GLY A 100 15.42 30.89 -3.98
CA GLY A 100 14.74 31.53 -5.11
C GLY A 100 15.20 31.00 -6.47
N ARG A 101 16.50 30.79 -6.67
CA ARG A 101 17.02 30.20 -7.92
C ARG A 101 16.58 28.75 -8.11
N THR A 102 16.57 27.95 -7.04
CA THR A 102 16.05 26.58 -7.08
C THR A 102 14.55 26.58 -7.42
N LEU A 103 13.77 27.47 -6.81
CA LEU A 103 12.33 27.62 -7.10
C LEU A 103 12.07 27.93 -8.58
N GLU A 104 12.81 28.88 -9.16
CA GLU A 104 12.65 29.22 -10.58
C GLU A 104 13.01 28.04 -11.50
N ARG A 105 14.04 27.26 -11.15
CA ARG A 105 14.39 26.03 -11.88
C ARG A 105 13.30 24.96 -11.78
N LEU A 106 12.71 24.78 -10.60
CA LEU A 106 11.58 23.85 -10.39
C LEU A 106 10.35 24.28 -11.19
N ARG A 107 10.01 25.57 -11.18
CA ARG A 107 8.92 26.12 -12.01
C ARG A 107 9.18 25.90 -13.50
N ALA A 108 10.38 26.23 -13.98
CA ALA A 108 10.74 26.04 -15.39
C ALA A 108 10.64 24.56 -15.81
N ARG A 109 11.10 23.63 -14.96
CA ARG A 109 10.94 22.18 -15.19
C ARG A 109 9.48 21.75 -15.20
N ALA A 110 8.67 22.22 -14.24
CA ALA A 110 7.24 21.90 -14.19
C ALA A 110 6.53 22.34 -15.48
N LEU A 111 6.78 23.56 -15.95
CA LEU A 111 6.25 24.07 -17.22
C LEU A 111 6.73 23.21 -18.41
N ALA A 112 8.02 22.86 -18.46
CA ALA A 112 8.57 22.00 -19.51
C ALA A 112 7.96 20.59 -19.53
N ARG A 113 7.50 20.07 -18.38
CA ARG A 113 6.79 18.80 -18.24
C ARG A 113 5.26 18.92 -18.43
N GLY A 114 4.79 20.08 -18.90
CA GLY A 114 3.40 20.31 -19.26
C GLY A 114 2.47 20.64 -18.08
N VAL A 115 3.01 21.05 -16.93
CA VAL A 115 2.20 21.61 -15.84
C VAL A 115 1.79 23.03 -16.23
N GLY A 116 0.51 23.34 -16.16
CA GLY A 116 -0.01 24.67 -16.48
C GLY A 116 0.45 25.72 -15.45
N PRO A 117 0.74 26.97 -15.85
CA PRO A 117 1.15 28.02 -14.91
C PRO A 117 0.16 28.28 -13.77
N ARG A 118 -1.15 28.09 -14.04
CA ARG A 118 -2.23 28.24 -13.06
C ARG A 118 -2.38 27.06 -12.10
N GLU A 119 -1.76 25.92 -12.43
CA GLU A 119 -1.75 24.73 -11.59
C GLU A 119 -0.64 24.79 -10.53
N ILE A 120 0.30 25.74 -10.67
CA ILE A 120 1.45 25.90 -9.78
C ILE A 120 1.12 26.93 -8.70
N VAL A 121 1.04 26.48 -7.45
CA VAL A 121 0.87 27.34 -6.28
C VAL A 121 2.17 27.36 -5.49
N VAL A 122 2.59 28.55 -5.04
CA VAL A 122 3.80 28.68 -4.24
C VAL A 122 3.45 29.26 -2.89
N ALA A 123 3.81 28.53 -1.84
CA ALA A 123 3.50 28.88 -0.45
C ALA A 123 4.79 28.99 0.36
N PRO A 124 4.99 30.04 1.17
CA PRO A 124 6.11 30.08 2.10
C PRO A 124 5.82 29.22 3.33
N TYR A 125 6.86 28.61 3.92
CA TYR A 125 6.77 28.01 5.26
C TYR A 125 7.92 28.51 6.16
N PRO A 126 7.68 28.74 7.45
CA PRO A 126 8.71 29.22 8.37
C PRO A 126 9.66 28.08 8.76
N VAL A 127 10.96 28.36 8.74
CA VAL A 127 11.99 27.47 9.29
C VAL A 127 12.36 27.98 10.68
N ALA A 128 12.01 27.21 11.71
CA ALA A 128 12.25 27.58 13.11
C ALA A 128 13.69 27.31 13.55
N ASP A 129 14.30 26.25 13.05
CA ASP A 129 15.65 25.82 13.42
C ASP A 129 16.56 25.80 12.20
N ALA A 130 17.66 26.56 12.26
CA ALA A 130 18.66 26.65 11.20
C ALA A 130 19.54 25.39 11.10
N ALA A 131 19.57 24.55 12.13
CA ALA A 131 20.26 23.26 12.10
C ALA A 131 19.53 22.21 11.26
N VAL A 132 18.23 22.42 10.99
CA VAL A 132 17.43 21.52 10.16
C VAL A 132 17.53 21.94 8.70
N SER A 133 17.75 20.95 7.83
CA SER A 133 17.76 21.19 6.38
C SER A 133 16.44 21.83 5.93
N ALA A 134 16.53 22.89 5.13
CA ALA A 134 15.40 23.67 4.61
C ALA A 134 15.20 23.39 3.10
N PRO A 135 14.57 22.27 2.73
CA PRO A 135 14.32 21.93 1.33
C PRO A 135 13.16 22.76 0.74
N VAL A 136 13.09 22.85 -0.58
CA VAL A 136 11.86 23.24 -1.28
C VAL A 136 11.00 21.98 -1.41
N ARG A 137 9.79 21.97 -0.85
CA ARG A 137 8.90 20.80 -0.89
C ARG A 137 7.90 20.94 -2.02
N LEU A 138 7.85 19.95 -2.90
CA LEU A 138 6.79 19.81 -3.89
C LEU A 138 5.73 18.89 -3.32
N SER A 139 4.45 19.26 -3.45
CA SER A 139 3.34 18.41 -3.07
C SER A 139 2.15 18.52 -4.01
N PHE A 140 1.41 17.43 -4.14
CA PHE A 140 0.10 17.41 -4.82
C PHE A 140 -0.79 16.35 -4.18
N GLN A 141 -2.11 16.47 -4.37
CA GLN A 141 -3.04 15.45 -3.89
C GLN A 141 -3.15 14.32 -4.90
N ARG A 142 -3.11 13.07 -4.43
CA ARG A 142 -3.42 11.91 -5.25
C ARG A 142 -4.20 10.90 -4.42
N MET A 143 -4.95 10.05 -5.11
CA MET A 143 -5.53 8.89 -4.46
C MET A 143 -4.42 7.90 -4.14
N GLN A 144 -4.45 7.34 -2.94
CA GLN A 144 -3.48 6.35 -2.46
C GLN A 144 -4.22 5.21 -1.77
N ALA A 145 -3.67 4.00 -1.88
CA ALA A 145 -4.11 2.86 -1.09
C ALA A 145 -3.33 2.84 0.24
N LYS A 146 -4.03 2.61 1.35
CA LYS A 146 -3.41 2.41 2.67
C LYS A 146 -4.24 1.45 3.51
N VAL A 147 -3.65 0.88 4.56
CA VAL A 147 -4.44 0.15 5.56
C VAL A 147 -5.21 1.16 6.43
N ALA A 148 -6.47 0.89 6.74
CA ALA A 148 -7.34 1.82 7.46
C ALA A 148 -6.84 2.16 8.89
N GLY A 149 -6.22 1.19 9.57
CA GLY A 149 -5.69 1.33 10.92
C GLY A 149 -4.16 1.28 10.97
N ALA A 150 -3.60 1.67 12.12
CA ALA A 150 -2.19 1.48 12.39
C ALA A 150 -1.89 0.00 12.66
N CYS A 151 -0.81 -0.52 12.05
CA CYS A 151 -0.25 -1.80 12.45
C CYS A 151 0.39 -1.69 13.85
N GLY A 152 0.51 -2.82 14.56
CA GLY A 152 1.15 -2.87 15.88
C GLY A 152 0.18 -2.82 17.05
N LEU A 153 -1.12 -3.01 16.80
CA LEU A 153 -2.11 -3.21 17.85
C LEU A 153 -2.05 -4.66 18.34
N TRP A 154 -1.91 -4.88 19.64
CA TRP A 154 -1.88 -6.21 20.24
C TRP A 154 -3.02 -6.36 21.26
N PRO A 155 -4.27 -6.58 20.82
CA PRO A 155 -5.42 -6.71 21.71
C PRO A 155 -5.34 -7.97 22.57
N GLN A 156 -4.64 -8.98 22.08
CA GLN A 156 -4.32 -10.21 22.79
C GLN A 156 -2.81 -10.36 22.88
N ASP A 157 -2.35 -10.85 24.03
CA ASP A 157 -0.98 -11.28 24.22
C ASP A 157 -0.71 -12.53 23.35
N LEU A 158 0.49 -12.61 22.78
CA LEU A 158 0.96 -13.75 22.00
C LEU A 158 1.39 -14.94 22.86
N GLY A 159 1.67 -14.69 24.14
CA GLY A 159 2.01 -15.70 25.13
C GLY A 159 0.80 -16.50 25.63
N VAL A 160 1.06 -17.46 26.50
CA VAL A 160 0.04 -18.34 27.08
C VAL A 160 -0.61 -17.64 28.29
N THR A 161 -1.47 -16.66 28.02
CA THR A 161 -2.17 -15.88 29.05
C THR A 161 -3.65 -16.20 29.14
N ASN A 162 -4.27 -16.73 28.08
CA ASN A 162 -5.68 -17.06 28.06
C ASN A 162 -5.95 -18.33 27.25
N ALA A 163 -6.16 -19.45 27.95
CA ALA A 163 -6.42 -20.74 27.32
C ALA A 163 -7.59 -20.71 26.32
N GLY A 164 -8.61 -19.87 26.57
CA GLY A 164 -9.74 -19.68 25.68
C GLY A 164 -9.39 -18.99 24.36
N PHE A 165 -8.34 -18.16 24.28
CA PHE A 165 -7.85 -17.53 23.05
C PHE A 165 -6.70 -18.33 22.42
N ASN A 166 -5.75 -18.79 23.24
CA ASN A 166 -4.57 -19.53 22.77
C ASN A 166 -4.91 -20.85 22.06
N THR A 167 -6.06 -21.46 22.37
CA THR A 167 -6.50 -22.73 21.77
C THR A 167 -7.35 -22.55 20.50
N ARG A 168 -7.59 -21.32 20.04
CA ARG A 168 -8.54 -21.06 18.94
C ARG A 168 -8.04 -21.37 17.53
N ASN A 169 -6.76 -21.72 17.35
CA ASN A 169 -6.13 -21.90 16.03
C ASN A 169 -6.44 -20.73 15.07
N GLU A 170 -6.50 -19.50 15.61
CA GLU A 170 -6.75 -18.28 14.87
C GLU A 170 -5.45 -17.49 14.71
N PRO A 171 -5.26 -16.76 13.60
CA PRO A 171 -4.12 -15.86 13.46
C PRO A 171 -4.19 -14.73 14.49
N TYR A 172 -3.03 -14.27 14.96
CA TYR A 172 -2.93 -13.10 15.84
C TYR A 172 -3.40 -11.82 15.14
N TRP A 173 -3.77 -10.79 15.91
CA TRP A 173 -4.38 -9.56 15.37
C TRP A 173 -3.55 -8.92 14.26
N ASN A 174 -2.25 -8.69 14.47
CA ASN A 174 -1.36 -8.04 13.50
C ASN A 174 -1.00 -8.89 12.28
N PHE A 175 -1.42 -10.16 12.22
CA PHE A 175 -1.09 -11.03 11.10
C PHE A 175 -1.61 -10.42 9.79
N GLY A 176 -0.72 -10.30 8.80
CA GLY A 176 -1.05 -9.74 7.50
C GLY A 176 -1.06 -8.20 7.41
N CYS A 177 -0.98 -7.44 8.51
CA CYS A 177 -1.01 -5.98 8.45
C CYS A 177 0.15 -5.39 7.63
N ALA A 178 1.37 -5.89 7.86
CA ALA A 178 2.56 -5.50 7.10
C ALA A 178 2.44 -5.86 5.62
N MET A 179 1.87 -7.04 5.31
CA MET A 179 1.66 -7.46 3.92
C MET A 179 0.65 -6.56 3.22
N GLN A 180 -0.50 -6.27 3.84
CA GLN A 180 -1.50 -5.36 3.29
C GLN A 180 -0.93 -3.94 3.09
N SER A 181 -0.11 -3.47 4.02
CA SER A 181 0.55 -2.16 3.92
C SER A 181 1.56 -2.10 2.78
N ASN A 182 2.36 -3.16 2.61
CA ASN A 182 3.34 -3.26 1.53
C ASN A 182 2.65 -3.38 0.17
N VAL A 183 1.59 -4.18 0.06
CA VAL A 183 0.79 -4.27 -1.17
C VAL A 183 0.20 -2.91 -1.49
N ALA A 184 -0.49 -2.27 -0.54
CA ALA A 184 -1.10 -0.95 -0.73
C ALA A 184 -0.09 0.11 -1.19
N SER A 185 1.14 0.08 -0.67
CA SER A 185 2.21 1.01 -1.05
C SER A 185 2.80 0.76 -2.44
N GLN A 186 2.75 -0.48 -2.93
CA GLN A 186 3.28 -0.88 -4.25
C GLN A 186 2.25 -0.74 -5.37
N VAL A 187 0.96 -0.58 -5.05
CA VAL A 187 -0.07 -0.40 -6.06
C VAL A 187 0.15 0.92 -6.81
N ALA A 188 0.34 0.81 -8.13
CA ALA A 188 0.54 1.97 -9.00
C ALA A 188 -0.74 2.82 -9.18
N ASP A 189 -1.88 2.16 -9.37
CA ASP A 189 -3.20 2.80 -9.51
C ASP A 189 -4.16 2.22 -8.46
N PRO A 190 -4.48 2.96 -7.39
CA PRO A 190 -5.31 2.45 -6.30
C PRO A 190 -6.72 2.01 -6.72
N VAL A 191 -7.23 2.52 -7.85
CA VAL A 191 -8.54 2.13 -8.38
C VAL A 191 -8.59 0.64 -8.74
N ASP A 192 -7.46 0.07 -9.15
CA ASP A 192 -7.34 -1.33 -9.57
C ASP A 192 -7.64 -2.31 -8.40
N LEU A 193 -7.60 -1.84 -7.15
CA LEU A 193 -8.00 -2.63 -5.96
C LEU A 193 -9.52 -2.75 -5.78
N VAL A 194 -10.29 -1.82 -6.33
CA VAL A 194 -11.76 -1.78 -6.18
C VAL A 194 -12.45 -2.31 -7.41
N ARG A 195 -11.86 -2.08 -8.59
CA ARG A 195 -12.42 -2.53 -9.86
C ARG A 195 -11.32 -2.89 -10.85
N GLY A 196 -11.57 -3.92 -11.66
CA GLY A 196 -10.72 -4.22 -12.80
C GLY A 196 -10.72 -3.09 -13.83
N ARG A 197 -9.66 -3.04 -14.64
CA ARG A 197 -9.66 -2.24 -15.87
C ARG A 197 -10.68 -2.84 -16.84
N GLN A 198 -11.31 -1.97 -17.63
CA GLN A 198 -12.21 -2.41 -18.68
C GLN A 198 -11.43 -3.27 -19.68
N GLU A 199 -12.03 -4.38 -20.09
CA GLU A 199 -11.44 -5.24 -21.12
C GLU A 199 -11.28 -4.43 -22.42
N GLY A 200 -10.08 -4.50 -23.00
CA GLY A 200 -9.81 -3.88 -24.29
C GLY A 200 -10.55 -4.59 -25.43
N ARG A 201 -10.43 -4.04 -26.63
CA ARG A 201 -10.91 -4.73 -27.82
C ARG A 201 -10.20 -6.09 -27.94
N ILE A 202 -10.96 -7.13 -28.26
CA ILE A 202 -10.43 -8.45 -28.57
C ILE A 202 -9.41 -8.32 -29.72
N ASP A 203 -8.25 -8.95 -29.56
CA ASP A 203 -7.34 -9.18 -30.69
C ASP A 203 -7.99 -10.18 -31.64
N THR A 204 -8.69 -9.65 -32.65
CA THR A 204 -9.41 -10.45 -33.63
C THR A 204 -8.48 -11.35 -34.44
N VAL A 205 -7.22 -10.96 -34.66
CA VAL A 205 -6.26 -11.72 -35.46
C VAL A 205 -5.82 -12.96 -34.69
N ILE A 206 -5.31 -12.77 -33.47
CA ILE A 206 -4.86 -13.88 -32.62
C ILE A 206 -6.03 -14.82 -32.30
N ARG A 207 -7.20 -14.27 -31.95
CA ARG A 207 -8.36 -15.10 -31.60
C ARG A 207 -8.86 -15.92 -32.79
N THR A 208 -8.91 -15.34 -33.99
CA THR A 208 -9.36 -16.07 -35.19
C THR A 208 -8.35 -17.15 -35.57
N GLN A 209 -7.05 -16.86 -35.49
CA GLN A 209 -6.00 -17.83 -35.78
C GLN A 209 -6.07 -19.01 -34.81
N ASN A 210 -6.15 -18.75 -33.50
CA ASN A 210 -6.28 -19.81 -32.48
C ASN A 210 -7.52 -20.69 -32.72
N LEU A 211 -8.64 -20.10 -33.15
CA LEU A 211 -9.84 -20.86 -33.51
C LEU A 211 -9.65 -21.73 -34.76
N ILE A 212 -8.93 -21.26 -35.77
CA ILE A 212 -8.60 -22.04 -36.97
C ILE A 212 -7.67 -23.20 -36.62
N ASP A 213 -6.66 -22.95 -35.80
CA ASP A 213 -5.71 -23.99 -35.38
C ASP A 213 -6.41 -25.10 -34.60
N LEU A 214 -7.25 -24.74 -33.62
CA LEU A 214 -8.08 -25.70 -32.90
C LEU A 214 -9.00 -26.52 -33.82
N ARG A 215 -9.62 -25.89 -34.83
CA ARG A 215 -10.50 -26.58 -35.79
C ARG A 215 -9.76 -27.51 -36.74
N THR A 216 -8.49 -27.25 -37.00
CA THR A 216 -7.65 -28.04 -37.91
C THR A 216 -6.74 -29.03 -37.17
N GLY A 217 -6.90 -29.18 -35.85
CA GLY A 217 -6.11 -30.09 -35.03
C GLY A 217 -4.67 -29.62 -34.79
N LYS A 218 -4.40 -28.33 -34.96
CA LYS A 218 -3.11 -27.69 -34.67
C LYS A 218 -3.14 -27.09 -33.27
N ASP A 219 -2.00 -27.12 -32.57
CA ASP A 219 -1.86 -26.50 -31.25
C ASP A 219 -1.79 -24.96 -31.39
N PRO A 220 -2.72 -24.19 -30.79
CA PRO A 220 -2.71 -22.72 -30.82
C PRO A 220 -1.70 -22.11 -29.84
N SER A 221 -0.91 -22.91 -29.13
CA SER A 221 0.08 -22.40 -28.17
C SER A 221 1.24 -21.68 -28.85
N THR A 222 1.76 -20.63 -28.19
CA THR A 222 2.94 -19.92 -28.67
C THR A 222 4.17 -20.82 -28.62
N THR A 223 4.79 -21.09 -29.78
CA THR A 223 6.07 -21.81 -29.84
C THR A 223 7.21 -20.87 -29.43
N TRP A 224 7.70 -21.02 -28.19
CA TRP A 224 8.86 -20.29 -27.71
C TRP A 224 10.14 -20.87 -28.34
N LYS A 225 10.81 -20.09 -29.19
CA LYS A 225 12.16 -20.45 -29.66
C LYS A 225 13.13 -20.23 -28.51
N GLN A 226 13.70 -21.32 -27.99
CA GLN A 226 14.80 -21.24 -27.05
C GLN A 226 16.11 -21.11 -27.84
N ASP A 227 16.74 -19.94 -27.81
CA ASP A 227 18.03 -19.70 -28.47
C ASP A 227 19.23 -20.38 -27.76
N GLY A 228 18.98 -21.34 -26.87
CA GLY A 228 19.99 -22.06 -26.08
C GLY A 228 20.73 -21.22 -25.03
N ARG A 229 20.71 -19.88 -25.15
CA ARG A 229 21.41 -18.93 -24.25
C ARG A 229 20.86 -18.89 -22.83
N ALA A 230 19.59 -19.28 -22.63
CA ALA A 230 18.95 -19.38 -21.32
C ALA A 230 19.02 -20.80 -20.71
N SER A 231 19.74 -21.74 -21.34
CA SER A 231 19.93 -23.08 -20.79
C SER A 231 20.91 -23.02 -19.61
N VAL A 232 20.38 -23.17 -18.39
CA VAL A 232 21.15 -23.21 -17.14
C VAL A 232 22.25 -24.27 -17.17
N LYS A 233 22.12 -25.32 -17.99
CA LYS A 233 23.14 -26.38 -18.15
C LYS A 233 24.50 -25.87 -18.64
N ASN A 234 24.54 -24.76 -19.40
CA ASN A 234 25.79 -24.22 -19.94
C ASN A 234 26.49 -23.22 -18.99
N GLN A 235 25.81 -22.77 -17.92
CA GLN A 235 26.32 -21.76 -16.99
C GLN A 235 27.09 -22.36 -15.79
N VAL A 236 27.03 -23.69 -15.61
CA VAL A 236 27.67 -24.39 -14.47
C VAL A 236 29.01 -25.05 -14.87
N ALA A 237 29.46 -24.85 -16.11
CA ALA A 237 30.70 -25.44 -16.65
C ALA A 237 31.84 -24.42 -16.86
N GLN A 238 31.79 -23.25 -16.22
CA GLN A 238 32.87 -22.26 -16.21
C GLN A 238 33.42 -22.07 -14.79
#